data_AF-A0A7Y5WFI8-F1
#
_entry.id   AF-A0A7Y5WFI8-F1
#
_cell.length_a   1.000
_cell.length_b   1.000
_cell.length_c   1.000
_cell.angle_alpha   90.00
_cell.angle_beta   90.00
_cell.angle_gamma   90.00
#
_symmetry.space_group_name_H-M   'P 1'
#
loop_
_entity.id
_entity.type
_entity.pdbx_description
1 polymer ?
#
loop_
_entity_poly.entity_id
_entity_poly.type
_entity_poly.pdbx_seq_one_letter_code
_entity_poly.pdbx_strand_id
1 'polypeptide(L)'
;MSTTDLPLAHFSDVVVDQAHGHVFVSSGPAGNTVVVTDLDGVVQRELGPLGGPSGMTLSEDGSSLYVALAGGDGIEQVDTADLSMRKIGTGAGTCPRTVATVGERVWFGYGCDGQFGNLGAVDPRTRVSTLGVGGGLFHDAPLLVSSPRRPGLLVAGLTGQSPSRIYLLRVSTSGEPTATADHSRQVGGNLRSVAFSPDGRDLVVADGGVYHHQVFSSVDLSSTGTYPSSNYPNAVAVRSDGVVAAGIDGTYNPDVYLYEPERPAATRIYELTTSLNRTLLADGLAFGASRLYAVTSDSDDVFRLEVLDPPAPTTLSVRPDRSVHFAGTDASVTAHLGSDTTNRDVTVYSTVDGVRRELATGTVDDAGDLTVPVPDVTSSTTFTAVSTGDVTHASRAESATMRVRADLATRFLGRHARSGRYQLFRAGEPVVTEASLSPVQPNRCVSFRTQRWARGAWRPLTVSACRAVGADGRVSKPTTSASAAGSLLRVRAEFAGDDLNAARTSDWLYARHTR
;
A
#
# COMPACT_ATOMS: atom_id res chain seq x y z
N MET A 1 18.05 -6.96 5.80
CA MET A 1 18.05 -7.15 7.27
C MET A 1 19.48 -7.12 7.73
N SER A 2 19.82 -6.19 8.62
CA SER A 2 21.08 -6.14 9.35
C SER A 2 20.81 -6.29 10.84
N THR A 3 21.82 -6.77 11.57
CA THR A 3 21.77 -6.99 13.01
C THR A 3 22.95 -6.30 13.67
N THR A 4 22.71 -5.57 14.76
CA THR A 4 23.75 -4.95 15.57
C THR A 4 23.59 -5.34 17.03
N ASP A 5 24.65 -5.83 17.66
CA ASP A 5 24.70 -6.02 19.12
C ASP A 5 24.69 -4.65 19.81
N LEU A 6 23.78 -4.47 20.76
CA LEU A 6 23.63 -3.26 21.54
C LEU A 6 24.41 -3.38 22.85
N PRO A 7 25.18 -2.35 23.27
CA PRO A 7 25.87 -2.32 24.55
C PRO A 7 24.88 -2.06 25.70
N LEU A 8 23.93 -2.97 25.88
CA LEU A 8 22.86 -2.92 26.87
C LEU A 8 22.89 -4.17 27.75
N ALA A 9 22.51 -4.01 29.02
CA ALA A 9 22.29 -5.13 29.94
C ALA A 9 20.80 -5.46 30.12
N HIS A 10 19.93 -4.55 29.71
CA HIS A 10 18.47 -4.60 29.85
C HIS A 10 17.86 -3.78 28.72
N PHE A 11 16.56 -3.92 28.50
CA PHE A 11 15.81 -3.19 27.47
C PHE A 11 14.48 -2.68 28.03
N SER A 12 13.99 -1.54 27.53
CA SER A 12 12.64 -1.06 27.81
C SER A 12 11.91 -0.49 26.61
N ASP A 13 12.56 0.26 25.73
CA ASP A 13 11.87 0.97 24.65
C ASP A 13 12.79 1.28 23.46
N VAL A 14 12.20 1.44 22.28
CA VAL A 14 12.86 1.83 21.03
C VAL A 14 12.08 2.95 20.33
N VAL A 15 12.76 4.05 20.01
CA VAL A 15 12.15 5.21 19.33
C VAL A 15 13.00 5.60 18.11
N VAL A 16 12.34 5.82 16.97
CA VAL A 16 12.99 6.22 15.73
C VAL A 16 12.77 7.71 15.49
N ASP A 17 13.85 8.47 15.42
CA ASP A 17 13.87 9.83 14.90
C ASP A 17 14.37 9.81 13.46
N GLN A 18 13.42 9.72 12.54
CA GLN A 18 13.69 9.67 11.11
C GLN A 18 14.29 10.98 10.58
N ALA A 19 14.01 12.13 11.20
CA ALA A 19 14.41 13.44 10.70
C ALA A 19 15.90 13.72 10.96
N HIS A 20 16.39 13.32 12.13
CA HIS A 20 17.80 13.46 12.50
C HIS A 20 18.62 12.18 12.24
N GLY A 21 17.96 11.07 11.90
CA GLY A 21 18.61 9.83 11.51
C GLY A 21 19.06 9.00 12.70
N HIS A 22 18.29 8.99 13.78
CA HIS A 22 18.60 8.29 15.02
C HIS A 22 17.61 7.17 15.32
N VAL A 23 18.11 6.07 15.88
CA VAL A 23 17.29 5.10 16.60
C VAL A 23 17.80 5.03 18.03
N PHE A 24 16.92 5.37 18.97
CA PHE A 24 17.18 5.38 20.40
C PHE A 24 16.70 4.07 21.01
N VAL A 25 17.52 3.42 21.83
CA VAL A 25 17.17 2.20 22.56
C VAL A 25 17.51 2.37 24.04
N SER A 26 16.51 2.26 24.92
CA SER A 26 16.70 2.48 26.36
C SER A 26 16.95 1.20 27.14
N SER A 27 17.81 1.29 28.16
CA SER A 27 18.18 0.15 28.99
C SER A 27 17.13 -0.26 30.03
N GLY A 28 16.06 0.50 30.23
CA GLY A 28 15.05 0.24 31.24
C GLY A 28 15.41 0.59 32.68
N PRO A 29 14.49 0.31 33.63
CA PRO A 29 14.57 0.77 35.02
C PRO A 29 15.81 0.31 35.80
N ALA A 30 16.37 -0.85 35.45
CA ALA A 30 17.56 -1.42 36.08
C ALA A 30 18.88 -1.00 35.40
N GLY A 31 18.81 -0.35 34.22
CA GLY A 31 19.97 0.10 33.48
C GLY A 31 20.28 1.58 33.67
N ASN A 32 21.22 2.10 32.88
CA ASN A 32 21.72 3.46 32.99
C ASN A 32 22.07 4.14 31.65
N THR A 33 21.64 3.58 30.51
CA THR A 33 22.06 4.06 29.19
C THR A 33 20.88 4.12 28.21
N VAL A 34 20.88 5.14 27.36
CA VAL A 34 20.17 5.10 26.06
C VAL A 34 21.22 4.97 24.95
N VAL A 35 21.15 3.91 24.17
CA VAL A 35 22.00 3.71 22.99
C VAL A 35 21.40 4.46 21.82
N VAL A 36 22.23 5.18 21.07
CA VAL A 36 21.86 5.87 19.84
C VAL A 36 22.58 5.22 18.67
N THR A 37 21.80 4.70 17.72
CA THR A 37 22.31 4.21 16.44
C THR A 37 21.91 5.15 15.31
N ASP A 38 22.56 5.04 14.16
CA ASP A 38 22.00 5.58 12.91
C ASP A 38 20.87 4.69 12.36
N LEU A 39 20.24 5.11 11.25
CA LEU A 39 19.15 4.34 10.63
C LEU A 39 19.59 3.01 10.00
N ASP A 40 20.89 2.77 9.83
CA ASP A 40 21.43 1.47 9.39
C ASP A 40 21.74 0.55 10.59
N GLY A 41 21.54 1.06 11.81
CA GLY A 41 21.71 0.35 13.08
C GLY A 41 23.13 0.39 13.63
N VAL A 42 24.02 1.25 13.11
CA VAL A 42 25.39 1.38 13.64
C VAL A 42 25.37 2.25 14.89
N VAL A 43 25.96 1.76 15.99
CA VAL A 43 26.04 2.52 17.26
C VAL A 43 26.91 3.77 17.07
N GLN A 44 26.31 4.93 17.32
CA GLN A 44 26.95 6.24 17.22
C GLN A 44 27.30 6.80 18.61
N ARG A 45 26.46 6.54 19.62
CA ARG A 45 26.62 7.12 20.96
C ARG A 45 25.90 6.30 22.05
N GLU A 46 26.40 6.42 23.27
CA GLU A 46 25.72 6.01 24.49
C GLU A 46 25.44 7.26 25.35
N LEU A 47 24.18 7.46 25.72
CA LEU A 47 23.73 8.55 26.58
C LEU A 47 23.64 8.03 28.02
N GLY A 48 24.56 8.46 28.89
CA GLY A 48 24.63 8.00 30.27
C GLY A 48 25.77 8.63 31.09
N PRO A 49 25.83 8.34 32.41
CA PRO A 49 24.89 7.49 33.14
C PRO A 49 23.55 8.19 33.44
N LEU A 50 22.44 7.49 33.21
CA LEU A 50 21.08 7.89 33.50
C LEU A 50 20.50 7.02 34.64
N GLY A 51 19.52 7.54 35.38
CA GLY A 51 18.86 6.78 36.45
C GLY A 51 17.69 5.94 35.93
N GLY A 52 17.94 4.77 35.36
CA GLY A 52 16.90 3.87 34.86
C GLY A 52 16.12 4.42 33.66
N PRO A 53 16.77 4.74 32.53
CA PRO A 53 16.09 5.27 31.35
C PRO A 53 15.11 4.23 30.80
N SER A 54 13.81 4.53 30.83
CA SER A 54 12.71 3.60 30.56
C SER A 54 11.97 3.98 29.27
N GLY A 55 10.65 4.21 29.32
CA GLY A 55 9.87 4.65 28.18
C GLY A 55 10.35 6.01 27.63
N MET A 56 10.22 6.18 26.33
CA MET A 56 10.70 7.31 25.56
C MET A 56 9.61 7.83 24.61
N THR A 57 9.69 9.12 24.28
CA THR A 57 8.78 9.72 23.29
C THR A 57 9.42 10.97 22.67
N LEU A 58 9.19 11.21 21.38
CA LEU A 58 9.59 12.45 20.73
C LEU A 58 8.57 13.56 21.02
N SER A 59 9.03 14.81 21.06
CA SER A 59 8.16 15.97 20.93
C SER A 59 7.45 15.96 19.57
N GLU A 60 6.30 16.62 19.48
CA GLU A 60 5.52 16.68 18.23
C GLU A 60 6.31 17.27 17.05
N ASP A 61 7.23 18.18 17.32
CA ASP A 61 8.14 18.78 16.34
C ASP A 61 9.44 17.98 16.11
N GLY A 62 9.64 16.88 16.86
CA GLY A 62 10.83 16.04 16.79
C GLY A 62 12.12 16.69 17.31
N SER A 63 12.06 17.88 17.91
CA SER A 63 13.25 18.59 18.43
C SER A 63 13.78 18.04 19.75
N SER A 64 13.00 17.21 20.44
CA SER A 64 13.40 16.63 21.72
C SER A 64 12.93 15.19 21.84
N LEU A 65 13.80 14.34 22.38
CA LEU A 65 13.43 13.06 22.96
C LEU A 65 13.25 13.24 24.46
N TYR A 66 12.12 12.78 25.01
CA TYR A 66 11.89 12.70 26.44
C TYR A 66 12.04 11.25 26.90
N VAL A 67 12.82 11.03 27.96
CA VAL A 67 13.13 9.71 28.50
C VAL A 67 12.71 9.67 29.96
N ALA A 68 11.82 8.76 30.33
CA ALA A 68 11.48 8.53 31.74
C ALA A 68 12.69 7.95 32.49
N LEU A 69 13.06 8.52 33.64
CA LEU A 69 14.16 8.05 34.48
C LEU A 69 13.61 7.42 35.76
N ALA A 70 13.36 6.12 35.72
CA ALA A 70 12.73 5.34 36.78
C ALA A 70 13.50 5.37 38.11
N GLY A 71 14.83 5.23 38.07
CA GLY A 71 15.68 5.36 39.26
C GLY A 71 16.11 6.80 39.53
N GLY A 72 15.89 7.70 38.56
CA GLY A 72 16.31 9.09 38.60
C GLY A 72 15.25 10.06 39.12
N ASP A 73 14.00 9.63 39.32
CA ASP A 73 12.89 10.52 39.71
C ASP A 73 12.80 11.77 38.80
N GLY A 74 12.87 11.52 37.48
CA GLY A 74 12.84 12.60 36.52
C GLY A 74 12.56 12.16 35.09
N ILE A 75 12.57 13.14 34.21
CA ILE A 75 12.51 12.96 32.76
C ILE A 75 13.76 13.60 32.19
N GLU A 76 14.54 12.86 31.41
CA GLU A 76 15.64 13.43 30.63
C GLU A 76 15.06 14.03 29.35
N GLN A 77 15.32 15.30 29.08
CA GLN A 77 15.10 15.89 27.77
C GLN A 77 16.41 15.84 26.99
N VAL A 78 16.40 15.24 25.81
CA VAL A 78 17.55 15.14 24.91
C VAL A 78 17.24 15.95 23.65
N ASP A 79 18.09 16.91 23.30
CA ASP A 79 18.01 17.60 22.00
C ASP A 79 18.37 16.60 20.90
N THR A 80 17.52 16.44 19.90
CA THR A 80 17.70 15.40 18.88
C THR A 80 18.75 15.75 17.82
N ALA A 81 19.14 17.02 17.71
CA ALA A 81 20.13 17.46 16.73
C ALA A 81 21.57 17.32 17.27
N ASP A 82 21.81 17.60 18.55
CA ASP A 82 23.15 17.53 19.17
C ASP A 82 23.31 16.49 20.29
N LEU A 83 22.21 15.84 20.68
CA LEU A 83 22.14 14.83 21.74
C LEU A 83 22.57 15.38 23.11
N SER A 84 22.44 16.69 23.34
CA SER A 84 22.64 17.30 24.65
C SER A 84 21.48 16.97 25.58
N MET A 85 21.79 16.72 26.85
CA MET A 85 20.86 16.17 27.83
C MET A 85 20.56 17.18 28.94
N ARG A 86 19.30 17.26 29.34
CA ARG A 86 18.84 18.04 30.48
C ARG A 86 17.72 17.34 31.26
N LYS A 87 18.04 16.95 32.49
CA LYS A 87 17.08 16.40 33.44
C LYS A 87 16.03 17.40 33.92
N ILE A 88 14.80 16.92 34.06
CA ILE A 88 13.66 17.59 34.71
C ILE A 88 13.18 16.71 35.85
N GLY A 89 13.12 17.23 37.08
CA GLY A 89 12.69 16.45 38.24
C GLY A 89 11.17 16.24 38.26
N THR A 90 10.73 15.02 38.55
CA THR A 90 9.31 14.69 38.77
C THR A 90 8.93 14.68 40.25
N GLY A 91 9.92 14.69 41.14
CA GLY A 91 9.74 14.62 42.60
C GLY A 91 10.26 13.32 43.17
N ALA A 92 10.75 13.34 44.41
CA ALA A 92 11.38 12.18 45.02
C ALA A 92 10.41 10.99 45.16
N GLY A 93 10.89 9.79 44.85
CA GLY A 93 10.13 8.54 44.92
C GLY A 93 8.98 8.44 43.93
N THR A 94 9.06 9.13 42.80
CA THR A 94 8.02 9.06 41.76
C THR A 94 8.22 7.87 40.84
N CYS A 95 9.47 7.49 40.53
CA CYS A 95 9.78 6.40 39.62
C CYS A 95 9.02 6.44 38.27
N PRO A 96 9.15 7.51 37.46
CA PRO A 96 8.48 7.58 36.16
C PRO A 96 8.93 6.43 35.24
N ARG A 97 7.99 5.76 34.58
CA ARG A 97 8.25 4.58 33.74
C ARG A 97 7.95 4.84 32.26
N THR A 98 6.90 5.58 31.96
CA THR A 98 6.41 5.82 30.60
C THR A 98 6.16 7.30 30.39
N VAL A 99 6.28 7.77 29.15
CA VAL A 99 6.07 9.17 28.77
C VAL A 99 5.29 9.27 27.46
N ALA A 100 4.49 10.31 27.33
CA ALA A 100 3.76 10.64 26.10
C ALA A 100 3.57 12.16 26.01
N THR A 101 3.63 12.74 24.80
CA THR A 101 3.43 14.18 24.62
C THR A 101 2.01 14.52 24.17
N VAL A 102 1.37 15.46 24.87
CA VAL A 102 0.07 16.02 24.45
C VAL A 102 0.06 17.52 24.70
N GLY A 103 -0.09 18.30 23.63
CA GLY A 103 0.03 19.76 23.70
C GLY A 103 1.43 20.18 24.14
N GLU A 104 1.52 21.18 25.01
CA GLU A 104 2.81 21.71 25.48
C GLU A 104 3.45 20.89 26.63
N ARG A 105 2.98 19.66 26.87
CA ARG A 105 3.40 18.87 28.04
C ARG A 105 3.87 17.48 27.71
N VAL A 106 4.73 16.98 28.59
CA VAL A 106 5.06 15.57 28.70
C VAL A 106 4.25 14.99 29.84
N TRP A 107 3.35 14.06 29.52
CA TRP A 107 2.61 13.25 30.48
C TRP A 107 3.45 12.03 30.83
N PHE A 108 3.41 11.58 32.08
CA PHE A 108 4.20 10.44 32.52
C PHE A 108 3.46 9.55 33.50
N GLY A 109 3.54 8.25 33.26
CA GLY A 109 3.07 7.23 34.19
C GLY A 109 4.15 6.96 35.21
N TYR A 110 3.80 6.94 36.50
CA TYR A 110 4.78 6.77 37.57
C TYR A 110 4.26 5.84 38.67
N GLY A 111 5.20 5.21 39.38
CA GLY A 111 4.95 4.16 40.36
C GLY A 111 6.22 3.33 40.57
N CYS A 112 6.47 2.91 41.81
CA CYS A 112 7.63 2.11 42.17
C CYS A 112 7.18 0.68 42.52
N ASP A 113 7.97 -0.32 42.13
CA ASP A 113 7.79 -1.73 42.52
C ASP A 113 6.36 -2.28 42.38
N GLY A 114 5.67 -1.92 41.29
CA GLY A 114 4.33 -2.42 41.00
C GLY A 114 3.21 -1.76 41.83
N GLN A 115 3.49 -0.65 42.49
CA GLN A 115 2.59 -0.02 43.46
C GLN A 115 2.48 1.50 43.29
N PHE A 116 1.41 2.05 43.87
CA PHE A 116 1.13 3.49 43.93
C PHE A 116 1.09 4.20 42.57
N GLY A 117 0.67 3.46 41.54
CA GLY A 117 0.53 3.96 40.18
C GLY A 117 -0.26 5.25 40.08
N ASN A 118 0.26 6.22 39.33
CA ASN A 118 -0.50 7.41 38.99
C ASN A 118 0.01 8.07 37.69
N LEU A 119 -0.66 9.14 37.30
CA LEU A 119 -0.29 10.00 36.18
C LEU A 119 0.25 11.32 36.72
N GLY A 120 1.32 11.81 36.09
CA GLY A 120 1.85 13.15 36.24
C GLY A 120 1.96 13.86 34.90
N ALA A 121 2.20 15.16 34.94
CA ALA A 121 2.53 15.96 33.76
C ALA A 121 3.63 16.95 34.10
N VAL A 122 4.49 17.23 33.14
CA VAL A 122 5.53 18.26 33.25
C VAL A 122 5.45 19.20 32.06
N ASP A 123 5.61 20.49 32.33
CA ASP A 123 5.91 21.47 31.30
C ASP A 123 7.44 21.49 31.10
N PRO A 124 7.95 21.07 29.93
CA PRO A 124 9.39 20.97 29.70
C PRO A 124 10.09 22.34 29.65
N ARG A 125 9.36 23.43 29.39
CA ARG A 125 9.88 24.81 29.35
C ARG A 125 10.08 25.37 30.75
N THR A 126 9.04 25.31 31.58
CA THR A 126 9.08 25.81 32.96
C THR A 126 9.67 24.81 33.95
N ARG A 127 9.74 23.53 33.58
CA ARG A 127 10.25 22.41 34.37
C ARG A 127 9.43 22.14 35.62
N VAL A 128 8.15 22.53 35.59
CA VAL A 128 7.21 22.33 36.69
C VAL A 128 6.45 21.04 36.46
N SER A 129 6.55 20.13 37.43
CA SER A 129 5.86 18.85 37.45
C SER A 129 4.62 18.92 38.35
N THR A 130 3.51 18.32 37.90
CA THR A 130 2.29 18.12 38.66
C THR A 130 2.01 16.62 38.75
N LEU A 131 1.75 16.14 39.97
CA LEU A 131 1.54 14.72 40.26
C LEU A 131 0.08 14.45 40.63
N GLY A 132 -0.31 13.17 40.61
CA GLY A 132 -1.60 12.73 41.13
C GLY A 132 -2.81 13.08 40.25
N VAL A 133 -2.59 13.40 38.97
CA VAL A 133 -3.67 13.86 38.07
C VAL A 133 -4.52 12.71 37.50
N GLY A 134 -4.13 11.47 37.73
CA GLY A 134 -4.80 10.26 37.24
C GLY A 134 -5.94 9.74 38.13
N GLY A 135 -6.30 10.44 39.21
CA GLY A 135 -7.50 10.13 40.00
C GLY A 135 -7.54 8.75 40.68
N GLY A 136 -6.38 8.12 40.93
CA GLY A 136 -6.29 6.82 41.60
C GLY A 136 -6.70 5.61 40.74
N LEU A 137 -6.75 5.78 39.41
CA LEU A 137 -7.13 4.73 38.46
C LEU A 137 -6.10 3.59 38.34
N PHE A 138 -4.85 3.87 38.71
CA PHE A 138 -3.71 3.02 38.40
C PHE A 138 -3.13 2.43 39.68
N HIS A 139 -2.80 1.14 39.63
CA HIS A 139 -2.14 0.44 40.74
C HIS A 139 -0.61 0.45 40.57
N ASP A 140 -0.15 0.46 39.32
CA ASP A 140 1.25 0.62 38.88
C ASP A 140 1.32 1.71 37.80
N ALA A 141 2.53 2.14 37.42
CA ALA A 141 2.76 3.11 36.36
C ALA A 141 2.10 2.63 35.04
N PRO A 142 1.11 3.38 34.49
CA PRO A 142 0.42 2.93 33.29
C PRO A 142 1.30 3.04 32.04
N LEU A 143 1.11 2.16 31.06
CA LEU A 143 1.56 2.38 29.68
C LEU A 143 0.85 3.61 29.13
N LEU A 144 1.58 4.53 28.51
CA LEU A 144 1.01 5.76 27.94
C LEU A 144 1.30 5.86 26.46
N VAL A 145 0.26 6.13 25.66
CA VAL A 145 0.42 6.48 24.23
C VAL A 145 -0.50 7.62 23.82
N SER A 146 -0.02 8.44 22.90
CA SER A 146 -0.70 9.63 22.38
C SER A 146 -0.58 9.70 20.86
N SER A 147 -1.42 10.53 20.24
CA SER A 147 -1.34 10.82 18.81
C SER A 147 -1.57 12.30 18.55
N PRO A 148 -0.76 12.97 17.70
CA PRO A 148 -1.00 14.35 17.31
C PRO A 148 -2.31 14.53 16.52
N ARG A 149 -2.87 13.44 15.96
CA ARG A 149 -4.19 13.44 15.31
C ARG A 149 -5.36 13.46 16.30
N ARG A 150 -5.09 13.27 17.59
CA ARG A 150 -6.09 13.25 18.68
C ARG A 150 -5.65 14.21 19.80
N PRO A 151 -5.61 15.53 19.54
CA PRO A 151 -5.19 16.49 20.55
C PRO A 151 -6.08 16.41 21.80
N GLY A 152 -5.46 16.41 22.98
CA GLY A 152 -6.15 16.28 24.27
C GLY A 152 -6.59 14.86 24.63
N LEU A 153 -6.23 13.85 23.83
CA LEU A 153 -6.44 12.43 24.15
C LEU A 153 -5.12 11.79 24.58
N LEU A 154 -5.16 11.08 25.71
CA LEU A 154 -4.09 10.20 26.17
C LEU A 154 -4.67 8.81 26.42
N VAL A 155 -4.00 7.77 25.94
CA VAL A 155 -4.38 6.38 26.22
C VAL A 155 -3.51 5.86 27.34
N ALA A 156 -4.14 5.22 28.33
CA ALA A 156 -3.45 4.60 29.45
C ALA A 156 -3.78 3.10 29.52
N GLY A 157 -2.77 2.24 29.67
CA GLY A 157 -2.89 0.79 29.74
C GLY A 157 -2.36 0.22 31.06
N LEU A 158 -3.04 -0.79 31.62
CA LEU A 158 -2.60 -1.50 32.83
C LEU A 158 -1.69 -2.68 32.48
N THR A 159 -0.38 -2.50 32.60
CA THR A 159 0.58 -3.59 32.42
C THR A 159 0.52 -4.58 33.61
N GLY A 160 0.99 -5.82 33.39
CA GLY A 160 1.13 -6.82 34.46
C GLY A 160 -0.17 -7.45 35.02
N GLN A 161 -1.35 -7.11 34.47
CA GLN A 161 -2.63 -7.68 34.88
C GLN A 161 -3.18 -8.73 33.89
N SER A 162 -4.02 -9.65 34.39
CA SER A 162 -4.78 -10.61 33.59
C SER A 162 -6.18 -10.86 34.19
N PRO A 163 -7.26 -10.39 33.55
CA PRO A 163 -7.29 -9.55 32.35
C PRO A 163 -6.75 -8.13 32.62
N SER A 164 -6.25 -7.47 31.58
CA SER A 164 -5.80 -6.07 31.61
C SER A 164 -6.92 -5.11 31.18
N ARG A 165 -6.65 -3.80 31.20
CA ARG A 165 -7.57 -2.73 30.82
C ARG A 165 -6.82 -1.57 30.17
N ILE A 166 -7.46 -0.95 29.18
CA ILE A 166 -7.07 0.33 28.59
C ILE A 166 -8.11 1.40 28.90
N TYR A 167 -7.67 2.66 28.95
CA TYR A 167 -8.47 3.84 29.22
C TYR A 167 -8.23 4.91 28.16
N LEU A 168 -9.29 5.57 27.72
CA LEU A 168 -9.21 6.86 27.02
C LEU A 168 -9.31 7.97 28.06
N LEU A 169 -8.25 8.76 28.20
CA LEU A 169 -8.20 9.90 29.11
C LEU A 169 -8.28 11.20 28.30
N ARG A 170 -9.21 12.08 28.65
CA ARG A 170 -9.15 13.47 28.22
C ARG A 170 -8.19 14.22 29.12
N VAL A 171 -7.23 14.91 28.51
CA VAL A 171 -6.17 15.63 29.22
C VAL A 171 -6.11 17.09 28.80
N SER A 172 -5.75 17.98 29.72
CA SER A 172 -5.59 19.40 29.39
C SER A 172 -4.38 19.63 28.50
N THR A 173 -4.56 20.43 27.44
CA THR A 173 -3.49 20.78 26.48
C THR A 173 -2.73 22.05 26.87
N SER A 174 -3.26 22.81 27.83
CA SER A 174 -2.69 24.04 28.39
C SER A 174 -3.20 24.28 29.83
N GLY A 175 -2.69 25.30 30.52
CA GLY A 175 -3.15 25.69 31.86
C GLY A 175 -2.67 24.79 32.98
N GLU A 176 -3.55 24.41 33.92
CA GLU A 176 -3.26 23.43 34.98
C GLU A 176 -3.44 21.99 34.47
N PRO A 177 -2.57 21.03 34.83
CA PRO A 177 -2.72 19.63 34.41
C PRO A 177 -3.94 18.93 35.00
N THR A 178 -4.79 18.40 34.11
CA THR A 178 -5.94 17.58 34.48
C THR A 178 -6.05 16.37 33.56
N ALA A 179 -6.46 15.22 34.11
CA ALA A 179 -6.78 14.03 33.33
C ALA A 179 -8.08 13.40 33.84
N THR A 180 -8.98 13.06 32.93
CA THR A 180 -10.26 12.43 33.26
C THR A 180 -10.50 11.24 32.35
N ALA A 181 -10.84 10.08 32.93
CA ALA A 181 -11.22 8.93 32.14
C ALA A 181 -12.58 9.16 31.46
N ASP A 182 -12.60 8.99 30.14
CA ASP A 182 -13.79 9.10 29.29
C ASP A 182 -14.39 7.72 29.01
N HIS A 183 -13.53 6.78 28.61
CA HIS A 183 -13.90 5.39 28.32
C HIS A 183 -12.87 4.42 28.90
N SER A 184 -13.30 3.17 29.16
CA SER A 184 -12.39 2.09 29.51
C SER A 184 -12.86 0.76 28.89
N ARG A 185 -11.90 -0.12 28.60
CA ARG A 185 -12.16 -1.42 28.00
C ARG A 185 -11.25 -2.48 28.59
N GLN A 186 -11.84 -3.57 29.08
CA GLN A 186 -11.07 -4.76 29.43
C GLN A 186 -10.53 -5.40 28.15
N VAL A 187 -9.23 -5.68 28.13
CA VAL A 187 -8.52 -6.39 27.06
C VAL A 187 -8.07 -7.76 27.58
N GLY A 188 -7.25 -8.51 26.83
CA GLY A 188 -6.69 -9.75 27.36
C GLY A 188 -5.68 -9.52 28.48
N GLY A 189 -5.01 -10.60 28.91
CA GLY A 189 -3.96 -10.50 29.91
C GLY A 189 -2.61 -10.10 29.33
N ASN A 190 -1.71 -9.61 30.17
CA ASN A 190 -0.33 -9.26 29.79
C ASN A 190 -0.29 -8.22 28.67
N LEU A 191 -0.96 -7.08 28.85
CA LEU A 191 -0.82 -5.92 27.98
C LEU A 191 0.65 -5.49 27.94
N ARG A 192 1.22 -5.36 26.74
CA ARG A 192 2.62 -4.96 26.55
C ARG A 192 2.78 -3.70 25.70
N SER A 193 1.96 -3.53 24.66
CA SER A 193 2.12 -2.43 23.71
C SER A 193 0.76 -2.00 23.13
N VAL A 194 0.63 -0.71 22.81
CA VAL A 194 -0.54 -0.10 22.17
C VAL A 194 -0.05 0.93 21.18
N ALA A 195 -0.60 0.97 19.97
CA ALA A 195 -0.25 1.98 18.97
C ALA A 195 -1.49 2.58 18.32
N PHE A 196 -1.43 3.87 17.97
CA PHE A 196 -2.48 4.51 17.18
C PHE A 196 -2.33 4.17 15.70
N SER A 197 -3.46 4.09 14.98
CA SER A 197 -3.46 4.22 13.52
C SER A 197 -2.95 5.61 13.11
N PRO A 198 -2.41 5.78 11.89
CA PRO A 198 -1.81 7.05 11.48
C PRO A 198 -2.81 8.21 11.37
N ASP A 199 -4.08 7.89 11.12
CA ASP A 199 -5.19 8.85 11.12
C ASP A 199 -5.73 9.11 12.54
N GLY A 200 -5.21 8.42 13.54
CA GLY A 200 -5.58 8.52 14.94
C GLY A 200 -6.95 7.96 15.28
N ARG A 201 -7.62 7.25 14.36
CA ARG A 201 -8.98 6.74 14.58
C ARG A 201 -9.02 5.46 15.38
N ASP A 202 -8.03 4.59 15.24
CA ASP A 202 -7.98 3.28 15.85
C ASP A 202 -6.76 3.11 16.76
N LEU A 203 -6.86 2.15 17.67
CA LEU A 203 -5.83 1.67 18.58
C LEU A 203 -5.60 0.20 18.28
N VAL A 204 -4.36 -0.18 17.97
CA VAL A 204 -3.94 -1.57 17.87
C VAL A 204 -3.31 -1.97 19.21
N VAL A 205 -3.76 -3.08 19.78
CA VAL A 205 -3.38 -3.54 21.12
C VAL A 205 -2.69 -4.89 21.04
N ALA A 206 -1.50 -4.97 21.64
CA ALA A 206 -0.76 -6.20 21.86
C ALA A 206 -0.94 -6.64 23.33
N ASP A 207 -1.86 -7.58 23.53
CA ASP A 207 -2.07 -8.25 24.81
C ASP A 207 -1.91 -9.77 24.63
N GLY A 208 -1.07 -10.35 25.49
CA GLY A 208 -0.61 -11.73 25.33
C GLY A 208 -1.71 -12.79 25.45
N GLY A 209 -2.87 -12.46 26.01
CA GLY A 209 -3.89 -13.44 26.40
C GLY A 209 -4.90 -13.85 25.33
N VAL A 210 -5.10 -13.05 24.26
CA VAL A 210 -6.12 -13.33 23.22
C VAL A 210 -5.54 -13.88 21.91
N TYR A 211 -4.20 -13.94 21.80
CA TYR A 211 -3.46 -14.55 20.68
C TYR A 211 -3.74 -13.93 19.30
N HIS A 212 -4.07 -12.64 19.29
CA HIS A 212 -4.14 -11.78 18.12
C HIS A 212 -4.01 -10.32 18.57
N HIS A 213 -3.73 -9.41 17.64
CA HIS A 213 -3.77 -7.98 17.97
C HIS A 213 -5.20 -7.47 17.82
N GLN A 214 -5.72 -6.83 18.87
CA GLN A 214 -7.07 -6.26 18.87
C GLN A 214 -7.05 -4.84 18.32
N VAL A 215 -8.10 -4.44 17.60
CA VAL A 215 -8.23 -3.06 17.09
C VAL A 215 -9.49 -2.42 17.68
N PHE A 216 -9.33 -1.26 18.30
CA PHE A 216 -10.40 -0.51 18.94
C PHE A 216 -10.48 0.93 18.44
N SER A 217 -11.68 1.45 18.32
CA SER A 217 -11.94 2.87 18.09
C SER A 217 -11.33 3.74 19.21
N SER A 218 -10.56 4.75 18.84
CA SER A 218 -10.03 5.79 19.74
C SER A 218 -11.08 6.82 20.20
N VAL A 219 -12.34 6.62 19.83
CA VAL A 219 -13.46 7.47 20.25
C VAL A 219 -14.14 6.89 21.49
N ASP A 220 -14.44 5.59 21.47
CA ASP A 220 -15.30 4.94 22.47
C ASP A 220 -14.83 3.52 22.87
N LEU A 221 -13.69 3.06 22.36
CA LEU A 221 -13.14 1.71 22.55
C LEU A 221 -14.04 0.57 22.03
N SER A 222 -14.95 0.85 21.09
CA SER A 222 -15.64 -0.19 20.34
C SER A 222 -14.66 -0.98 19.46
N SER A 223 -14.87 -2.29 19.31
CA SER A 223 -14.01 -3.14 18.46
C SER A 223 -14.23 -2.80 16.99
N THR A 224 -13.15 -2.49 16.27
CA THR A 224 -13.17 -2.13 14.84
C THR A 224 -12.48 -3.18 13.97
N GLY A 225 -11.73 -4.12 14.57
CA GLY A 225 -11.11 -5.22 13.84
C GLY A 225 -10.10 -6.00 14.67
N THR A 226 -9.37 -6.88 14.00
CA THR A 226 -8.24 -7.63 14.55
C THR A 226 -7.18 -7.85 13.48
N TYR A 227 -5.92 -7.99 13.89
CA TYR A 227 -4.84 -8.50 13.04
C TYR A 227 -4.49 -9.92 13.51
N PRO A 228 -4.77 -10.97 12.70
CA PRO A 228 -4.47 -12.35 13.07
C PRO A 228 -2.97 -12.61 13.09
N SER A 229 -2.38 -12.63 14.29
CA SER A 229 -0.99 -13.00 14.55
C SER A 229 -0.93 -14.42 15.13
N SER A 230 -0.13 -14.64 16.19
CA SER A 230 -0.12 -15.89 16.95
C SER A 230 -0.07 -15.61 18.45
N ASN A 231 0.30 -16.63 19.24
CA ASN A 231 0.36 -16.61 20.69
C ASN A 231 1.25 -15.47 21.22
N TYR A 232 0.84 -14.92 22.36
CA TYR A 232 1.60 -13.92 23.12
C TYR A 232 1.99 -12.63 22.36
N PRO A 233 1.03 -11.89 21.75
CA PRO A 233 1.28 -10.52 21.28
C PRO A 233 1.99 -9.66 22.33
N ASN A 234 3.10 -9.04 21.96
CA ASN A 234 3.95 -8.30 22.89
C ASN A 234 4.45 -6.94 22.38
N ALA A 235 4.33 -6.64 21.08
CA ALA A 235 4.79 -5.38 20.50
C ALA A 235 3.91 -4.99 19.31
N VAL A 236 3.68 -3.69 19.10
CA VAL A 236 3.02 -3.21 17.90
C VAL A 236 3.61 -1.88 17.46
N ALA A 237 3.87 -1.76 16.16
CA ALA A 237 4.24 -0.49 15.53
C ALA A 237 3.34 -0.22 14.32
N VAL A 238 3.01 1.04 14.08
CA VAL A 238 2.20 1.46 12.93
C VAL A 238 2.91 2.56 12.17
N ARG A 239 3.17 2.34 10.89
CA ARG A 239 3.86 3.30 10.01
C ARG A 239 2.87 4.34 9.49
N SER A 240 3.36 5.52 9.14
CA SER A 240 2.53 6.65 8.70
C SER A 240 1.62 6.39 7.49
N ASP A 241 1.94 5.39 6.66
CA ASP A 241 1.14 4.96 5.51
C ASP A 241 0.09 3.89 5.83
N GLY A 242 0.01 3.44 7.10
CA GLY A 242 -0.99 2.50 7.60
C GLY A 242 -0.51 1.05 7.66
N VAL A 243 0.76 0.76 7.34
CA VAL A 243 1.32 -0.57 7.57
C VAL A 243 1.41 -0.84 9.06
N VAL A 244 0.90 -1.99 9.50
CA VAL A 244 0.96 -2.45 10.89
C VAL A 244 1.98 -3.58 11.00
N ALA A 245 2.92 -3.45 11.94
CA ALA A 245 3.79 -4.52 12.39
C ALA A 245 3.27 -5.07 13.71
N ALA A 246 2.86 -6.32 13.70
CA ALA A 246 2.28 -7.02 14.84
C ALA A 246 3.29 -8.05 15.36
N GLY A 247 3.84 -7.79 16.55
CA GLY A 247 4.91 -8.56 17.16
C GLY A 247 4.41 -9.55 18.21
N ILE A 248 5.06 -10.72 18.29
CA ILE A 248 4.77 -11.74 19.30
C ILE A 248 6.03 -12.19 20.04
N ASP A 249 5.85 -12.65 21.28
CA ASP A 249 6.83 -13.44 22.00
C ASP A 249 6.67 -14.93 21.64
N GLY A 250 7.26 -15.31 20.51
CA GLY A 250 7.06 -16.60 19.90
C GLY A 250 8.35 -17.38 19.66
N THR A 251 8.96 -18.00 20.68
CA THR A 251 10.23 -18.74 20.54
C THR A 251 10.28 -19.78 19.39
N TYR A 252 9.13 -20.32 18.97
CA TYR A 252 9.01 -21.30 17.87
C TYR A 252 8.04 -20.85 16.76
N ASN A 253 7.65 -19.58 16.77
CA ASN A 253 6.72 -19.00 15.80
C ASN A 253 7.36 -17.76 15.20
N PRO A 254 6.95 -17.34 13.99
CA PRO A 254 7.44 -16.10 13.44
C PRO A 254 7.13 -14.90 14.34
N ASP A 255 8.13 -14.06 14.58
CA ASP A 255 8.06 -12.96 15.55
C ASP A 255 7.21 -11.78 15.08
N VAL A 256 7.22 -11.45 13.78
CA VAL A 256 6.60 -10.21 13.29
C VAL A 256 5.75 -10.45 12.05
N TYR A 257 4.51 -9.98 12.09
CA TYR A 257 3.54 -10.04 11.00
C TYR A 257 3.27 -8.62 10.48
N LEU A 258 3.48 -8.38 9.18
CA LEU A 258 3.20 -7.10 8.53
C LEU A 258 1.88 -7.13 7.77
N TYR A 259 1.01 -6.15 8.03
CA TYR A 259 -0.26 -5.96 7.35
C TYR A 259 -0.22 -4.65 6.57
N GLU A 260 -0.49 -4.73 5.27
CA GLU A 260 -0.72 -3.54 4.46
C GLU A 260 -2.09 -2.94 4.80
N PRO A 261 -2.29 -1.62 4.58
CA PRO A 261 -3.58 -0.96 4.82
C PRO A 261 -4.74 -1.73 4.17
N GLU A 262 -5.84 -1.86 4.91
CA GLU A 262 -7.07 -2.51 4.45
C GLU A 262 -6.92 -4.01 4.06
N ARG A 263 -5.78 -4.65 4.39
CA ARG A 263 -5.56 -6.09 4.16
C ARG A 263 -5.67 -6.88 5.46
N PRO A 264 -6.59 -7.85 5.56
CA PRO A 264 -6.77 -8.64 6.78
C PRO A 264 -5.71 -9.75 6.96
N ALA A 265 -4.98 -10.11 5.90
CA ALA A 265 -3.94 -11.12 5.93
C ALA A 265 -2.56 -10.46 6.01
N ALA A 266 -1.66 -11.06 6.79
CA ALA A 266 -0.26 -10.64 6.83
C ALA A 266 0.33 -10.79 5.42
N THR A 267 0.90 -9.69 4.93
CA THR A 267 1.57 -9.64 3.63
C THR A 267 3.00 -10.11 3.73
N ARG A 268 3.61 -10.01 4.92
CA ARG A 268 4.93 -10.55 5.24
C ARG A 268 5.00 -11.01 6.68
N ILE A 269 5.86 -11.98 6.90
CA ILE A 269 6.08 -12.63 8.18
C ILE A 269 7.59 -12.76 8.34
N TYR A 270 8.14 -12.21 9.41
CA TYR A 270 9.56 -12.30 9.74
C TYR A 270 9.77 -13.26 10.89
N GLU A 271 10.71 -14.17 10.69
CA GLU A 271 11.27 -15.06 11.69
C GLU A 271 12.65 -14.52 12.08
N LEU A 272 12.75 -13.90 13.25
CA LEU A 272 13.98 -13.32 13.78
C LEU A 272 14.82 -14.36 14.53
N THR A 273 14.26 -15.55 14.82
CA THR A 273 14.86 -16.53 15.74
C THR A 273 15.76 -17.61 15.10
N THR A 274 16.03 -17.56 13.79
CA THR A 274 16.46 -18.71 12.95
C THR A 274 17.74 -19.50 13.33
N SER A 275 18.45 -19.21 14.42
CA SER A 275 19.55 -20.08 14.91
C SER A 275 19.98 -19.94 16.38
N LEU A 276 19.45 -18.97 17.15
CA LEU A 276 20.07 -18.55 18.43
C LEU A 276 19.10 -18.45 19.63
N ASN A 277 17.90 -19.04 19.56
CA ASN A 277 16.84 -18.86 20.59
C ASN A 277 16.59 -17.38 20.91
N ARG A 278 16.59 -16.53 19.87
CA ARG A 278 16.28 -15.11 20.04
C ARG A 278 14.79 -14.93 20.26
N THR A 279 14.39 -13.88 20.97
CA THR A 279 12.98 -13.48 21.11
C THR A 279 12.82 -12.00 20.88
N LEU A 280 11.73 -11.61 20.21
CA LEU A 280 11.31 -10.22 20.14
C LEU A 280 10.95 -9.72 21.55
N LEU A 281 11.51 -8.60 21.95
CA LEU A 281 11.23 -8.00 23.24
C LEU A 281 9.90 -7.23 23.22
N ALA A 282 9.24 -7.20 24.39
CA ALA A 282 7.98 -6.47 24.55
C ALA A 282 8.17 -4.98 24.27
N ASP A 283 7.27 -4.38 23.49
CA ASP A 283 7.39 -3.00 22.97
C ASP A 283 8.65 -2.75 22.12
N GLY A 284 9.31 -3.81 21.65
CA GLY A 284 10.55 -3.75 20.88
C GLY A 284 10.37 -3.50 19.39
N LEU A 285 9.31 -2.82 18.94
CA LEU A 285 9.07 -2.52 17.52
C LEU A 285 8.91 -1.02 17.29
N ALA A 286 9.59 -0.47 16.29
CA ALA A 286 9.38 0.90 15.83
C ALA A 286 9.58 1.02 14.31
N PHE A 287 8.79 1.89 13.67
CA PHE A 287 8.97 2.20 12.25
C PHE A 287 9.79 3.48 12.05
N GLY A 288 10.69 3.45 11.07
CA GLY A 288 11.13 4.66 10.37
C GLY A 288 10.22 4.98 9.18
N ALA A 289 10.74 5.73 8.20
CA ALA A 289 9.99 6.08 6.99
C ALA A 289 9.60 4.84 6.16
N SER A 290 10.49 3.85 6.08
CA SER A 290 10.28 2.63 5.28
C SER A 290 10.77 1.36 5.97
N ARG A 291 11.76 1.48 6.86
CA ARG A 291 12.34 0.39 7.64
C ARG A 291 11.56 0.12 8.91
N LEU A 292 11.49 -1.16 9.28
CA LEU A 292 11.06 -1.58 10.61
C LEU A 292 12.30 -1.88 11.45
N TYR A 293 12.29 -1.46 12.70
CA TYR A 293 13.29 -1.78 13.70
C TYR A 293 12.68 -2.72 14.72
N ALA A 294 13.40 -3.78 15.05
CA ALA A 294 13.01 -4.73 16.08
C ALA A 294 14.15 -4.92 17.09
N VAL A 295 13.84 -5.00 18.38
CA VAL A 295 14.83 -5.30 19.42
C VAL A 295 14.62 -6.72 19.93
N THR A 296 15.68 -7.53 19.86
CA THR A 296 15.67 -8.93 20.29
C THR A 296 16.69 -9.18 21.38
N SER A 297 16.52 -10.26 22.15
CA SER A 297 17.55 -10.81 23.03
C SER A 297 17.69 -12.32 22.81
N ASP A 298 18.86 -12.88 23.09
CA ASP A 298 19.06 -14.34 23.18
C ASP A 298 19.13 -14.80 24.64
N SER A 299 19.38 -16.11 24.84
CA SER A 299 19.48 -16.72 26.17
C SER A 299 20.71 -16.28 26.99
N ASP A 300 21.67 -15.59 26.36
CA ASP A 300 22.85 -15.03 27.02
C ASP A 300 22.65 -13.56 27.38
N ASP A 301 21.41 -13.05 27.29
CA ASP A 301 21.01 -11.65 27.50
C ASP A 301 21.76 -10.67 26.57
N VAL A 302 22.09 -11.10 25.35
CA VAL A 302 22.66 -10.20 24.33
C VAL A 302 21.53 -9.50 23.57
N PHE A 303 21.41 -8.19 23.79
CA PHE A 303 20.42 -7.34 23.14
C PHE A 303 20.87 -6.91 21.75
N ARG A 304 19.97 -6.95 20.76
CA ARG A 304 20.29 -6.62 19.37
C ARG A 304 19.22 -5.75 18.74
N LEU A 305 19.67 -4.82 17.90
CA LEU A 305 18.81 -4.09 16.98
C LEU A 305 18.81 -4.80 15.63
N GLU A 306 17.64 -5.26 15.22
CA GLU A 306 17.37 -5.82 13.90
C GLU A 306 16.78 -4.71 13.02
N VAL A 307 17.44 -4.39 11.91
CA VAL A 307 16.96 -3.41 10.93
C VAL A 307 16.37 -4.15 9.74
N LEU A 308 15.06 -4.10 9.60
CA LEU A 308 14.30 -4.78 8.54
C LEU A 308 13.99 -3.80 7.42
N ASP A 309 14.72 -3.94 6.31
CA ASP A 309 14.51 -3.15 5.11
C ASP A 309 13.18 -3.45 4.40
N PRO A 310 12.60 -2.46 3.70
CA PRO A 310 11.57 -2.75 2.70
C PRO A 310 12.14 -3.74 1.66
N PRO A 311 11.29 -4.52 1.01
CA PRO A 311 11.77 -5.52 0.08
C PRO A 311 12.29 -4.82 -1.17
N ALA A 312 13.21 -5.45 -1.89
CA ALA A 312 13.66 -4.95 -3.18
C ALA A 312 12.49 -4.93 -4.19
N PRO A 313 12.51 -4.03 -5.19
CA PRO A 313 11.49 -4.02 -6.21
C PRO A 313 11.55 -5.28 -7.08
N THR A 314 10.41 -5.91 -7.35
CA THR A 314 10.33 -7.01 -8.32
C THR A 314 10.44 -6.49 -9.75
N THR A 315 11.31 -7.10 -10.55
CA THR A 315 11.40 -6.88 -11.99
C THR A 315 10.33 -7.69 -12.71
N LEU A 316 9.29 -7.03 -13.23
CA LEU A 316 8.20 -7.65 -13.99
C LEU A 316 8.01 -6.89 -15.30
N SER A 317 7.63 -7.59 -16.37
CA SER A 317 7.09 -6.96 -17.57
C SER A 317 6.04 -7.85 -18.21
N VAL A 318 5.17 -7.26 -19.03
CA VAL A 318 4.17 -8.01 -19.81
C VAL A 318 4.12 -7.45 -21.22
N ARG A 319 4.09 -8.33 -22.22
CA ARG A 319 4.05 -7.94 -23.63
C ARG A 319 3.20 -8.91 -24.43
N PRO A 320 2.25 -8.42 -25.25
CA PRO A 320 1.68 -9.25 -26.29
C PRO A 320 2.74 -9.56 -27.35
N ASP A 321 2.61 -10.68 -28.05
CA ASP A 321 3.45 -11.08 -29.18
C ASP A 321 3.47 -10.01 -30.29
N ARG A 322 2.36 -9.28 -30.47
CA ARG A 322 2.25 -8.10 -31.33
C ARG A 322 1.36 -7.03 -30.70
N SER A 323 1.70 -5.78 -30.95
CA SER A 323 0.90 -4.63 -30.51
C SER A 323 -0.43 -4.49 -31.26
N VAL A 324 -0.55 -5.07 -32.46
CA VAL A 324 -1.77 -5.05 -33.27
C VAL A 324 -2.01 -6.41 -33.92
N HIS A 325 -3.22 -6.94 -33.73
CA HIS A 325 -3.73 -8.14 -34.39
C HIS A 325 -4.92 -7.85 -35.27
N PHE A 326 -5.22 -8.74 -36.22
CA PHE A 326 -6.50 -8.72 -36.92
C PHE A 326 -7.51 -9.52 -36.11
N ALA A 327 -8.78 -9.15 -36.18
CA ALA A 327 -9.79 -9.90 -35.47
C ALA A 327 -9.91 -11.34 -36.00
N GLY A 328 -10.08 -12.31 -35.11
CA GLY A 328 -10.17 -13.73 -35.42
C GLY A 328 -8.82 -14.43 -35.58
N THR A 329 -7.71 -13.76 -35.30
CA THR A 329 -6.38 -14.41 -35.24
C THR A 329 -6.06 -14.87 -33.83
N ASP A 330 -5.14 -15.82 -33.72
CA ASP A 330 -4.56 -16.19 -32.42
C ASP A 330 -3.44 -15.22 -32.05
N ALA A 331 -3.36 -14.91 -30.77
CA ALA A 331 -2.30 -14.11 -30.17
C ALA A 331 -1.69 -14.85 -28.98
N SER A 332 -0.62 -14.30 -28.42
CA SER A 332 -0.12 -14.71 -27.11
C SER A 332 0.37 -13.50 -26.33
N VAL A 333 0.39 -13.64 -25.01
CA VAL A 333 0.96 -12.64 -24.11
C VAL A 333 2.00 -13.32 -23.24
N THR A 334 3.17 -12.69 -23.12
CA THR A 334 4.25 -13.18 -22.27
C THR A 334 4.45 -12.21 -21.12
N ALA A 335 4.35 -12.74 -19.91
CA ALA A 335 4.81 -12.07 -18.71
C ALA A 335 6.23 -12.55 -18.40
N HIS A 336 7.15 -11.63 -18.17
CA HIS A 336 8.54 -11.92 -17.83
C HIS A 336 8.84 -11.44 -16.42
N LEU A 337 9.26 -12.35 -15.54
CA LEU A 337 9.66 -12.11 -14.16
C LEU A 337 11.17 -12.29 -14.03
N GLY A 338 11.88 -11.22 -13.65
CA GLY A 338 13.33 -11.26 -13.40
C GLY A 338 13.69 -12.28 -12.31
N SER A 339 14.94 -12.78 -12.31
CA SER A 339 15.39 -13.88 -11.43
C SER A 339 15.59 -13.52 -9.97
N ASP A 340 15.30 -12.27 -9.57
CA ASP A 340 15.66 -11.74 -8.26
C ASP A 340 14.77 -12.32 -7.15
N THR A 341 13.55 -12.75 -7.50
CA THR A 341 12.57 -13.34 -6.58
C THR A 341 12.69 -14.86 -6.53
N THR A 342 12.54 -15.41 -5.33
CA THR A 342 12.39 -16.86 -5.06
C THR A 342 10.99 -17.36 -5.38
N ASN A 343 9.96 -16.52 -5.21
CA ASN A 343 8.63 -16.83 -5.70
C ASN A 343 8.58 -16.63 -7.22
N ARG A 344 8.36 -17.72 -7.95
CA ARG A 344 8.39 -17.75 -9.42
C ARG A 344 6.99 -17.75 -10.06
N ASP A 345 5.92 -17.53 -9.28
CA ASP A 345 4.56 -17.52 -9.79
C ASP A 345 4.11 -16.13 -10.28
N VAL A 346 3.39 -16.13 -11.41
CA VAL A 346 2.79 -14.93 -12.02
C VAL A 346 1.34 -15.23 -12.40
N THR A 347 0.47 -14.25 -12.15
CA THR A 347 -0.92 -14.26 -12.66
C THR A 347 -1.08 -13.24 -13.77
N VAL A 348 -1.63 -13.65 -14.91
CA VAL A 348 -1.95 -12.78 -16.05
C VAL A 348 -3.45 -12.59 -16.14
N TYR A 349 -3.88 -11.33 -16.21
CA TYR A 349 -5.27 -10.92 -16.40
C TYR A 349 -5.46 -10.27 -17.76
N SER A 350 -6.67 -10.36 -18.30
CA SER A 350 -7.16 -9.56 -19.43
C SER A 350 -8.21 -8.57 -18.94
N THR A 351 -8.22 -7.38 -19.53
CA THR A 351 -9.27 -6.38 -19.35
C THR A 351 -9.78 -5.96 -20.72
N VAL A 352 -11.06 -6.22 -20.97
CA VAL A 352 -11.79 -5.84 -22.19
C VAL A 352 -13.05 -5.09 -21.76
N ASP A 353 -13.26 -3.90 -22.32
CA ASP A 353 -14.42 -3.05 -21.98
C ASP A 353 -14.58 -2.80 -20.46
N GLY A 354 -13.46 -2.59 -19.76
CA GLY A 354 -13.42 -2.41 -18.31
C GLY A 354 -13.65 -3.69 -17.48
N VAL A 355 -13.98 -4.83 -18.10
CA VAL A 355 -14.19 -6.10 -17.40
C VAL A 355 -12.87 -6.87 -17.33
N ARG A 356 -12.36 -7.06 -16.10
CA ARG A 356 -11.14 -7.84 -15.84
C ARG A 356 -11.45 -9.32 -15.63
N ARG A 357 -10.67 -10.21 -16.26
CA ARG A 357 -10.73 -11.67 -16.10
C ARG A 357 -9.33 -12.25 -15.97
N GLU A 358 -9.16 -13.21 -15.08
CA GLU A 358 -7.91 -13.99 -15.02
C GLU A 358 -7.79 -14.86 -16.28
N LEU A 359 -6.61 -14.86 -16.90
CA LEU A 359 -6.30 -15.72 -18.04
C LEU A 359 -5.54 -16.97 -17.58
N ALA A 360 -4.52 -16.79 -16.74
CA ALA A 360 -3.71 -17.87 -16.23
C ALA A 360 -2.96 -17.44 -14.97
N THR A 361 -2.69 -18.40 -14.10
CA THR A 361 -1.70 -18.32 -13.02
C THR A 361 -0.74 -19.49 -13.18
N GLY A 362 0.57 -19.24 -13.06
CA GLY A 362 1.56 -20.31 -13.13
C GLY A 362 2.98 -19.85 -12.84
N THR A 363 3.84 -20.84 -12.62
CA THR A 363 5.29 -20.64 -12.43
C THR A 363 5.96 -20.31 -13.76
N VAL A 364 6.83 -19.31 -13.79
CA VAL A 364 7.61 -18.96 -14.97
C VAL A 364 8.65 -20.04 -15.31
N ASP A 365 9.05 -20.14 -16.57
CA ASP A 365 10.08 -21.06 -17.02
C ASP A 365 11.51 -20.62 -16.63
N ASP A 366 12.52 -21.38 -17.07
CA ASP A 366 13.94 -21.10 -16.81
C ASP A 366 14.42 -19.75 -17.40
N ALA A 367 13.71 -19.23 -18.41
CA ALA A 367 13.97 -17.90 -18.97
C ALA A 367 13.22 -16.79 -18.22
N GLY A 368 12.40 -17.13 -17.22
CA GLY A 368 11.58 -16.20 -16.46
C GLY A 368 10.26 -15.86 -17.15
N ASP A 369 9.83 -16.62 -18.15
CA ASP A 369 8.64 -16.33 -18.93
C ASP A 369 7.44 -17.21 -18.55
N LEU A 370 6.26 -16.59 -18.46
CA LEU A 370 4.95 -17.24 -18.51
C LEU A 370 4.24 -16.75 -19.78
N THR A 371 4.16 -17.61 -20.79
CA THR A 371 3.48 -17.31 -22.06
C THR A 371 2.08 -17.92 -22.09
N VAL A 372 1.07 -17.07 -22.26
CA VAL A 372 -0.34 -17.44 -22.26
C VAL A 372 -0.92 -17.26 -23.66
N PRO A 373 -1.46 -18.33 -24.29
CA PRO A 373 -2.14 -18.20 -25.58
C PRO A 373 -3.49 -17.49 -25.40
N VAL A 374 -3.82 -16.64 -26.36
CA VAL A 374 -5.09 -15.90 -26.42
C VAL A 374 -5.71 -16.17 -27.80
N PRO A 375 -6.50 -17.25 -27.95
CA PRO A 375 -7.07 -17.62 -29.24
C PRO A 375 -8.23 -16.69 -29.63
N ASP A 376 -8.48 -16.59 -30.94
CA ASP A 376 -9.63 -15.89 -31.51
C ASP A 376 -9.84 -14.47 -30.96
N VAL A 377 -8.82 -13.61 -31.06
CA VAL A 377 -8.92 -12.24 -30.52
C VAL A 377 -9.90 -11.41 -31.33
N THR A 378 -10.93 -10.87 -30.69
CA THR A 378 -11.98 -10.07 -31.35
C THR A 378 -11.98 -8.60 -30.94
N SER A 379 -11.39 -8.29 -29.79
CA SER A 379 -11.38 -6.98 -29.17
C SER A 379 -9.99 -6.63 -28.62
N SER A 380 -9.70 -5.34 -28.55
CA SER A 380 -8.50 -4.79 -27.95
C SER A 380 -8.51 -5.13 -26.46
N THR A 381 -7.38 -5.61 -25.97
CA THR A 381 -7.26 -6.17 -24.64
C THR A 381 -6.08 -5.54 -23.92
N THR A 382 -6.29 -5.07 -22.71
CA THR A 382 -5.20 -4.71 -21.80
C THR A 382 -4.87 -5.91 -20.95
N PHE A 383 -3.66 -6.43 -21.09
CA PHE A 383 -3.14 -7.50 -20.23
C PHE A 383 -2.47 -6.89 -19.01
N THR A 384 -2.63 -7.52 -17.85
CA THR A 384 -1.93 -7.14 -16.61
C THR A 384 -1.29 -8.39 -16.03
N ALA A 385 0.03 -8.41 -15.93
CA ALA A 385 0.75 -9.43 -15.17
C ALA A 385 0.90 -8.95 -13.71
N VAL A 386 0.76 -9.87 -12.77
CA VAL A 386 0.93 -9.63 -11.33
C VAL A 386 1.85 -10.69 -10.77
N SER A 387 2.91 -10.26 -10.08
CA SER A 387 3.69 -11.09 -9.18
C SER A 387 3.44 -10.64 -7.75
N THR A 388 3.22 -11.57 -6.84
CA THR A 388 3.07 -11.25 -5.42
C THR A 388 4.39 -10.99 -4.71
N GLY A 389 5.54 -11.21 -5.39
CA GLY A 389 6.86 -11.09 -4.79
C GLY A 389 7.10 -12.18 -3.73
N ASP A 390 8.02 -11.91 -2.80
CA ASP A 390 8.35 -12.77 -1.66
C ASP A 390 8.81 -11.93 -0.46
N VAL A 391 9.41 -12.56 0.56
CA VAL A 391 9.90 -11.87 1.77
C VAL A 391 11.00 -10.85 1.46
N THR A 392 11.77 -11.05 0.39
CA THR A 392 12.86 -10.18 -0.05
C THR A 392 12.46 -9.20 -1.16
N HIS A 393 11.40 -9.48 -1.93
CA HIS A 393 10.98 -8.69 -3.08
C HIS A 393 9.50 -8.31 -3.07
N ALA A 394 9.17 -7.04 -3.38
CA ALA A 394 7.81 -6.51 -3.34
C ALA A 394 6.88 -7.16 -4.36
N SER A 395 5.56 -7.17 -4.10
CA SER A 395 4.59 -7.41 -5.16
C SER A 395 4.69 -6.35 -6.26
N ARG A 396 4.40 -6.74 -7.51
CA ARG A 396 4.47 -5.87 -8.69
C ARG A 396 3.38 -6.23 -9.68
N ALA A 397 2.82 -5.22 -10.34
CA ALA A 397 1.92 -5.39 -11.47
C ALA A 397 2.37 -4.52 -12.64
N GLU A 398 2.26 -5.04 -13.85
CA GLU A 398 2.58 -4.33 -15.10
C GLU A 398 1.52 -4.61 -16.14
N SER A 399 1.29 -3.65 -17.04
CA SER A 399 0.23 -3.74 -18.06
C SER A 399 0.72 -3.41 -19.47
N ALA A 400 0.15 -4.10 -20.46
CA ALA A 400 0.34 -3.81 -21.88
C ALA A 400 -0.96 -4.01 -22.67
N THR A 401 -1.21 -3.14 -23.65
CA THR A 401 -2.41 -3.21 -24.48
C THR A 401 -2.09 -3.76 -25.86
N MET A 402 -2.82 -4.81 -26.24
CA MET A 402 -2.90 -5.31 -27.59
C MET A 402 -4.13 -4.71 -28.28
N ARG A 403 -3.93 -4.04 -29.42
CA ARG A 403 -5.04 -3.52 -30.23
C ARG A 403 -5.51 -4.57 -31.23
N VAL A 404 -6.81 -4.62 -31.47
CA VAL A 404 -7.39 -5.51 -32.50
C VAL A 404 -8.01 -4.69 -33.60
N ARG A 405 -7.64 -4.96 -34.85
CA ARG A 405 -8.27 -4.39 -36.04
C ARG A 405 -9.40 -5.28 -36.51
N ALA A 406 -10.61 -4.74 -36.51
CA ALA A 406 -11.72 -5.35 -37.23
C ALA A 406 -11.42 -5.42 -38.74
N ASP A 407 -11.99 -6.41 -39.41
CA ASP A 407 -12.04 -6.47 -40.86
C ASP A 407 -13.19 -5.62 -41.38
N LEU A 408 -12.92 -4.86 -42.44
CA LEU A 408 -13.89 -3.96 -43.07
C LEU A 408 -13.93 -4.23 -44.56
N ALA A 409 -14.77 -5.17 -44.97
CA ALA A 409 -14.97 -5.51 -46.35
C ALA A 409 -16.04 -4.62 -46.98
N THR A 410 -15.93 -4.39 -48.30
CA THR A 410 -16.93 -3.61 -49.03
C THR A 410 -17.30 -4.28 -50.35
N ARG A 411 -18.55 -4.09 -50.77
CA ARG A 411 -19.02 -4.47 -52.10
C ARG A 411 -20.05 -3.47 -52.62
N PHE A 412 -20.19 -3.39 -53.94
CA PHE A 412 -21.34 -2.70 -54.52
C PHE A 412 -22.53 -3.63 -54.71
N LEU A 413 -23.73 -3.08 -54.52
CA LEU A 413 -25.02 -3.72 -54.83
C LEU A 413 -25.59 -3.12 -56.13
N GLY A 414 -26.34 -3.91 -56.91
CA GLY A 414 -27.05 -3.42 -58.10
C GLY A 414 -26.21 -3.25 -59.38
N ARG A 415 -24.99 -3.79 -59.44
CA ARG A 415 -24.20 -3.83 -60.69
C ARG A 415 -24.87 -4.70 -61.75
N HIS A 416 -24.71 -4.38 -63.03
CA HIS A 416 -25.16 -5.24 -64.15
C HIS A 416 -24.02 -5.98 -64.86
N ALA A 417 -22.78 -5.48 -64.76
CA ALA A 417 -21.61 -6.10 -65.39
C ALA A 417 -20.30 -5.66 -64.71
N ARG A 418 -19.16 -6.18 -65.18
CA ARG A 418 -17.81 -5.80 -64.75
C ARG A 418 -16.90 -5.61 -65.96
N SER A 419 -16.05 -4.60 -65.94
CA SER A 419 -15.02 -4.36 -66.95
C SER A 419 -13.70 -4.02 -66.26
N GLY A 420 -12.76 -4.97 -66.27
CA GLY A 420 -11.51 -4.87 -65.51
C GLY A 420 -11.76 -4.64 -64.01
N ARG A 421 -11.20 -3.54 -63.47
CA ARG A 421 -11.40 -3.14 -62.07
C ARG A 421 -12.76 -2.48 -61.80
N TYR A 422 -13.49 -2.07 -62.84
CA TYR A 422 -14.73 -1.31 -62.71
C TYR A 422 -15.96 -2.21 -62.68
N GLN A 423 -16.84 -1.94 -61.72
CA GLN A 423 -18.18 -2.51 -61.64
C GLN A 423 -19.12 -1.57 -62.42
N LEU A 424 -19.96 -2.11 -63.30
CA LEU A 424 -20.76 -1.33 -64.24
C LEU A 424 -22.19 -1.11 -63.71
N PHE A 425 -22.64 0.14 -63.80
CA PHE A 425 -23.97 0.62 -63.39
C PHE A 425 -24.64 1.31 -64.57
N ARG A 426 -25.97 1.24 -64.68
CA ARG A 426 -26.66 1.95 -65.76
C ARG A 426 -26.66 3.45 -65.47
N ALA A 427 -26.54 4.25 -66.51
CA ALA A 427 -26.61 5.70 -66.39
C ALA A 427 -27.93 6.11 -65.72
N GLY A 428 -27.86 7.03 -64.77
CA GLY A 428 -29.02 7.42 -63.95
C GLY A 428 -29.22 6.58 -62.68
N GLU A 429 -28.60 5.41 -62.54
CA GLU A 429 -28.70 4.61 -61.30
C GLU A 429 -27.68 5.07 -60.24
N PRO A 430 -28.07 5.16 -58.95
CA PRO A 430 -27.13 5.41 -57.87
C PRO A 430 -26.27 4.18 -57.60
N VAL A 431 -25.02 4.40 -57.17
CA VAL A 431 -24.17 3.32 -56.68
C VAL A 431 -24.52 3.07 -55.22
N VAL A 432 -24.99 1.86 -54.90
CA VAL A 432 -25.20 1.43 -53.52
C VAL A 432 -23.98 0.63 -53.06
N THR A 433 -23.37 1.06 -51.96
CA THR A 433 -22.23 0.36 -51.36
C THR A 433 -22.66 -0.25 -50.05
N GLU A 434 -22.30 -1.51 -49.84
CA GLU A 434 -22.41 -2.22 -48.58
C GLU A 434 -21.02 -2.39 -47.97
N ALA A 435 -20.89 -2.13 -46.68
CA ALA A 435 -19.76 -2.51 -45.87
C ALA A 435 -20.17 -3.61 -44.89
N SER A 436 -19.27 -4.55 -44.64
CA SER A 436 -19.40 -5.57 -43.59
C SER A 436 -18.23 -5.43 -42.61
N LEU A 437 -18.55 -5.27 -41.33
CA LEU A 437 -17.59 -5.20 -40.24
C LEU A 437 -17.54 -6.56 -39.54
N SER A 438 -16.35 -7.15 -39.44
CA SER A 438 -16.11 -8.41 -38.73
C SER A 438 -15.05 -8.20 -37.66
N PRO A 439 -15.27 -8.65 -36.41
CA PRO A 439 -16.41 -9.41 -35.91
C PRO A 439 -17.69 -8.56 -35.90
N VAL A 440 -18.86 -9.20 -35.81
CA VAL A 440 -20.15 -8.50 -35.86
C VAL A 440 -20.27 -7.56 -34.66
N GLN A 441 -20.34 -6.26 -34.95
CA GLN A 441 -20.44 -5.22 -33.93
C GLN A 441 -21.60 -4.27 -34.25
N PRO A 442 -22.80 -4.59 -33.75
CA PRO A 442 -23.98 -3.77 -33.99
C PRO A 442 -23.80 -2.36 -33.43
N ASN A 443 -24.46 -1.39 -34.04
CA ASN A 443 -24.44 0.03 -33.66
C ASN A 443 -23.09 0.74 -33.83
N ARG A 444 -22.06 0.08 -34.36
CA ARG A 444 -20.78 0.73 -34.66
C ARG A 444 -20.84 1.61 -35.89
N CYS A 445 -19.99 2.62 -35.88
CA CYS A 445 -20.02 3.71 -36.85
C CYS A 445 -19.18 3.42 -38.08
N VAL A 446 -19.80 3.26 -39.25
CA VAL A 446 -19.09 3.20 -40.54
C VAL A 446 -19.53 4.36 -41.44
N SER A 447 -18.55 5.00 -42.08
CA SER A 447 -18.77 6.05 -43.08
C SER A 447 -18.25 5.60 -44.45
N PHE A 448 -18.73 6.23 -45.52
CA PHE A 448 -18.32 5.94 -46.89
C PHE A 448 -17.72 7.17 -47.55
N ARG A 449 -16.49 7.04 -48.05
CA ARG A 449 -15.82 8.09 -48.81
C ARG A 449 -15.94 7.79 -50.30
N THR A 450 -16.47 8.75 -51.05
CA THR A 450 -16.61 8.69 -52.50
C THR A 450 -15.72 9.74 -53.16
N GLN A 451 -15.06 9.34 -54.24
CA GLN A 451 -14.31 10.22 -55.13
C GLN A 451 -14.73 10.01 -56.58
N ARG A 452 -14.64 11.06 -57.40
CA ARG A 452 -14.88 11.01 -58.85
C ARG A 452 -13.60 11.26 -59.62
N TRP A 453 -13.44 10.59 -60.75
CA TRP A 453 -12.36 10.93 -61.69
C TRP A 453 -12.74 12.17 -62.48
N ALA A 454 -11.95 13.23 -62.39
CA ALA A 454 -12.15 14.45 -63.14
C ALA A 454 -10.82 15.15 -63.39
N ARG A 455 -10.62 15.66 -64.62
CA ARG A 455 -9.40 16.38 -65.02
C ARG A 455 -8.12 15.59 -64.70
N GLY A 456 -8.11 14.31 -65.06
CA GLY A 456 -6.94 13.43 -64.91
C GLY A 456 -6.59 12.98 -63.48
N ALA A 457 -7.46 13.24 -62.48
CA ALA A 457 -7.20 12.84 -61.10
C ALA A 457 -8.49 12.45 -60.35
N TRP A 458 -8.33 11.67 -59.27
CA TRP A 458 -9.41 11.39 -58.33
C TRP A 458 -9.65 12.61 -57.43
N ARG A 459 -10.86 13.15 -57.45
CA ARG A 459 -11.27 14.32 -56.65
C ARG A 459 -12.31 13.91 -55.59
N PRO A 460 -12.23 14.43 -54.35
CA PRO A 460 -13.27 14.24 -53.34
C PRO A 460 -14.65 14.57 -53.90
N LEU A 461 -15.62 13.70 -53.65
CA LEU A 461 -17.03 13.94 -53.97
C LEU A 461 -17.86 14.09 -52.71
N THR A 462 -17.80 13.10 -51.81
CA THR A 462 -18.53 13.15 -50.54
C THR A 462 -17.90 12.20 -49.52
N VAL A 463 -18.12 12.49 -48.24
CA VAL A 463 -17.97 11.55 -47.13
C VAL A 463 -19.34 11.46 -46.47
N SER A 464 -19.90 10.26 -46.37
CA SER A 464 -21.21 10.11 -45.74
C SER A 464 -21.12 10.44 -44.25
N ALA A 465 -22.22 10.96 -43.69
CA ALA A 465 -22.43 10.84 -42.25
C ALA A 465 -22.30 9.38 -41.80
N CYS A 466 -21.86 9.19 -40.57
CA CYS A 466 -21.79 7.90 -39.90
C CYS A 466 -23.11 7.12 -40.01
N ARG A 467 -23.03 5.82 -40.26
CA ARG A 467 -24.16 4.91 -40.19
C ARG A 467 -23.83 3.75 -39.26
N ALA A 468 -24.79 3.43 -38.40
CA ALA A 468 -24.73 2.27 -37.53
C ALA A 468 -24.73 0.98 -38.36
N VAL A 469 -23.81 0.08 -38.03
CA VAL A 469 -23.79 -1.30 -38.51
C VAL A 469 -24.98 -2.06 -37.92
N GLY A 470 -25.68 -2.81 -38.75
CA GLY A 470 -26.82 -3.62 -38.36
C GLY A 470 -26.43 -4.82 -37.50
N ALA A 471 -27.44 -5.54 -36.98
CA ALA A 471 -27.25 -6.75 -36.18
C ALA A 471 -26.55 -7.89 -36.96
N ASP A 472 -26.56 -7.84 -38.29
CA ASP A 472 -25.90 -8.78 -39.20
C ASP A 472 -24.45 -8.39 -39.53
N GLY A 473 -23.92 -7.33 -38.90
CA GLY A 473 -22.58 -6.81 -39.16
C GLY A 473 -22.47 -6.00 -40.45
N ARG A 474 -23.59 -5.64 -41.10
CA ARG A 474 -23.58 -4.94 -42.39
C ARG A 474 -24.23 -3.56 -42.32
N VAL A 475 -23.81 -2.70 -43.23
CA VAL A 475 -24.44 -1.40 -43.47
C VAL A 475 -24.35 -1.07 -44.94
N SER A 476 -25.47 -0.68 -45.54
CA SER A 476 -25.52 -0.28 -46.95
C SER A 476 -26.10 1.11 -47.13
N LYS A 477 -25.62 1.83 -48.14
CA LYS A 477 -26.10 3.17 -48.46
C LYS A 477 -25.86 3.49 -49.95
N PRO A 478 -26.74 4.29 -50.59
CA PRO A 478 -26.37 5.03 -51.78
C PRO A 478 -25.17 5.95 -51.50
N THR A 479 -24.04 5.70 -52.17
CA THR A 479 -22.79 6.47 -52.00
C THR A 479 -22.58 7.49 -53.11
N THR A 480 -23.44 7.47 -54.14
CA THR A 480 -23.56 8.50 -55.18
C THR A 480 -25.04 8.83 -55.44
N SER A 481 -25.29 9.98 -56.04
CA SER A 481 -26.53 10.25 -56.77
C SER A 481 -26.50 9.59 -58.16
N ALA A 482 -27.63 9.66 -58.88
CA ALA A 482 -27.70 9.35 -60.31
C ALA A 482 -26.55 10.03 -61.07
N SER A 483 -25.81 9.26 -61.88
CA SER A 483 -24.61 9.73 -62.60
C SER A 483 -24.73 9.46 -64.10
N ALA A 484 -24.17 10.36 -64.91
CA ALA A 484 -24.20 10.25 -66.37
C ALA A 484 -23.29 9.11 -66.88
N ALA A 485 -23.60 8.57 -68.06
CA ALA A 485 -22.75 7.60 -68.74
C ALA A 485 -21.31 8.14 -68.90
N GLY A 486 -20.31 7.29 -68.65
CA GLY A 486 -18.89 7.64 -68.66
C GLY A 486 -18.34 8.10 -67.30
N SER A 487 -19.18 8.32 -66.30
CA SER A 487 -18.73 8.68 -64.94
C SER A 487 -17.87 7.55 -64.34
N LEU A 488 -16.69 7.90 -63.82
CA LEU A 488 -15.82 6.99 -63.07
C LEU A 488 -15.77 7.43 -61.61
N LEU A 489 -16.05 6.49 -60.72
CA LEU A 489 -16.17 6.71 -59.29
C LEU A 489 -15.30 5.69 -58.55
N ARG A 490 -14.81 6.07 -57.37
CA ARG A 490 -14.28 5.13 -56.40
C ARG A 490 -14.85 5.37 -55.02
N VAL A 491 -15.13 4.30 -54.30
CA VAL A 491 -15.75 4.32 -52.98
C VAL A 491 -14.97 3.42 -52.03
N ARG A 492 -14.80 3.82 -50.78
CA ARG A 492 -14.32 2.96 -49.69
C ARG A 492 -15.12 3.21 -48.42
N ALA A 493 -15.14 2.24 -47.52
CA ALA A 493 -15.67 2.40 -46.17
C ALA A 493 -14.56 2.81 -45.19
N GLU A 494 -14.92 3.57 -44.16
CA GLU A 494 -14.03 4.05 -43.11
C GLU A 494 -14.70 3.79 -41.75
N PHE A 495 -14.06 2.96 -40.92
CA PHE A 495 -14.39 2.72 -39.51
C PHE A 495 -13.37 3.50 -38.67
N ALA A 496 -13.85 4.42 -37.84
CA ALA A 496 -12.99 5.30 -37.06
C ALA A 496 -12.25 4.60 -35.91
N GLY A 497 -12.64 3.36 -35.58
CA GLY A 497 -12.21 2.69 -34.36
C GLY A 497 -13.10 3.06 -33.17
N ASP A 498 -12.92 2.30 -32.09
CA ASP A 498 -13.53 2.50 -30.79
C ASP A 498 -12.64 1.84 -29.70
N ASP A 499 -13.19 1.69 -28.49
CA ASP A 499 -12.48 1.08 -27.36
C ASP A 499 -12.19 -0.41 -27.57
N LEU A 500 -12.94 -1.08 -28.45
CA LEU A 500 -12.77 -2.49 -28.78
C LEU A 500 -11.88 -2.68 -30.01
N ASN A 501 -11.91 -1.81 -31.00
CA ASN A 501 -11.18 -2.03 -32.24
C ASN A 501 -10.51 -0.78 -32.79
N ALA A 502 -9.30 -0.95 -33.32
CA ALA A 502 -8.57 0.11 -33.98
C ALA A 502 -9.21 0.53 -35.31
N ALA A 503 -8.98 1.79 -35.71
CA ALA A 503 -9.46 2.35 -36.96
C ALA A 503 -9.05 1.53 -38.19
N ARG A 504 -9.94 1.47 -39.20
CA ARG A 504 -9.75 0.71 -40.43
C ARG A 504 -10.39 1.42 -41.62
N THR A 505 -9.73 1.37 -42.78
CA THR A 505 -10.34 1.72 -44.07
C THR A 505 -10.35 0.51 -44.98
N SER A 506 -11.43 0.31 -45.73
CA SER A 506 -11.47 -0.71 -46.77
C SER A 506 -10.62 -0.31 -47.98
N ASP A 507 -10.36 -1.27 -48.86
CA ASP A 507 -9.87 -0.99 -50.20
C ASP A 507 -10.85 -0.12 -51.00
N TRP A 508 -10.33 0.53 -52.03
CA TRP A 508 -11.14 1.27 -52.99
C TRP A 508 -11.87 0.32 -53.95
N LEU A 509 -13.18 0.43 -54.02
CA LEU A 509 -14.00 -0.13 -55.09
C LEU A 509 -14.16 0.89 -56.22
N TYR A 510 -14.23 0.43 -57.46
CA TYR A 510 -14.30 1.29 -58.65
C TYR A 510 -15.59 1.04 -59.43
N ALA A 511 -16.33 2.10 -59.73
CA ALA A 511 -17.59 2.05 -60.46
C ALA A 511 -17.50 2.86 -61.77
N ARG A 512 -18.17 2.38 -62.82
CA ARG A 512 -18.33 3.09 -64.09
C ARG A 512 -19.78 3.06 -64.53
N HIS A 513 -20.33 4.22 -64.87
CA HIS A 513 -21.68 4.31 -65.45
C HIS A 513 -21.63 4.09 -66.96
N THR A 514 -22.44 3.18 -67.47
CA THR A 514 -22.59 2.88 -68.90
C THR A 514 -24.02 3.16 -69.35
N ARG A 515 -24.24 3.31 -70.66
CA ARG A 515 -25.59 3.49 -71.20
C ARG A 515 -26.46 2.27 -70.95
#